data_AF-A0A2E0X614-F1
#
_entry.id   AF-A0A2E0X614-F1
#
_cell.length_a   1.000
_cell.length_b   1.000
_cell.length_c   1.000
_cell.angle_alpha   90.00
_cell.angle_beta   90.00
_cell.angle_gamma   90.00
#
_symmetry.space_group_name_H-M   'P 1'
#
loop_
_entity.id
_entity.type
_entity.pdbx_description
1 polymer ?
#
loop_
_entity_poly.entity_id
_entity_poly.type
_entity_poly.pdbx_seq_one_letter_code
_entity_poly.pdbx_strand_id
1 'polypeptide(L)'
;MYVEVASLVYNIAEVAISMTAGFMTGSSALISWGVDSIVEGNSAAFMIWRLGGEVQGISKRQVLKRKKIALSVLSAAFTIAVLFICYEAISKFISGEKSDMSWWGIGILLVSLFVNPLLAWGKYHYGKKTDSPTLKYDAIDTMICEYQTIVVLVGIGLVQWQGWWWADPVAALLIVPYVAWEAFEAGRDAWKVDPSNGETEEKNE
;
A
#
# COMPACT_ATOMS: atom_id res chain seq x y z
N MET A 1 -13.86 -10.76 6.95
CA MET A 1 -14.73 -9.71 6.37
C MET A 1 -14.74 -8.44 7.22
N TYR A 2 -15.09 -8.47 8.51
CA TYR A 2 -15.08 -7.25 9.33
C TYR A 2 -13.71 -6.55 9.44
N VAL A 3 -12.63 -7.31 9.60
CA VAL A 3 -11.25 -6.76 9.69
C VAL A 3 -10.84 -6.07 8.39
N GLU A 4 -11.15 -6.67 7.24
CA GLU A 4 -10.91 -6.09 5.90
C GLU A 4 -11.69 -4.78 5.70
N VAL A 5 -12.97 -4.75 6.07
CA VAL A 5 -13.79 -3.54 5.96
C VAL A 5 -13.26 -2.44 6.89
N ALA A 6 -12.86 -2.81 8.11
CA ALA A 6 -12.23 -1.86 9.03
C ALA A 6 -10.91 -1.31 8.47
N SER A 7 -10.06 -2.17 7.89
CA SER A 7 -8.82 -1.77 7.22
C SER A 7 -9.09 -0.82 6.07
N LEU A 8 -10.07 -1.13 5.19
CA LEU A 8 -10.40 -0.27 4.05
C LEU A 8 -10.88 1.12 4.49
N VAL A 9 -11.77 1.17 5.48
CA VAL A 9 -12.25 2.45 6.04
C VAL A 9 -11.11 3.23 6.68
N TYR A 10 -10.21 2.54 7.38
CA TYR A 10 -9.05 3.15 8.00
C TYR A 10 -8.07 3.71 6.96
N ASN A 11 -7.71 2.94 5.94
CA ASN A 11 -6.82 3.38 4.87
C ASN A 11 -7.40 4.61 4.14
N ILE A 12 -8.72 4.70 3.94
CA ILE A 12 -9.35 5.91 3.38
C ILE A 12 -9.08 7.14 4.28
N ALA A 13 -9.15 6.98 5.60
CA ALA A 13 -8.84 8.06 6.53
C ALA A 13 -7.34 8.41 6.52
N GLU A 14 -6.45 7.43 6.49
CA GLU A 14 -5.01 7.64 6.34
C GLU A 14 -4.71 8.47 5.10
N VAL A 15 -5.23 8.06 3.94
CA VAL A 15 -5.06 8.75 2.67
C VAL A 15 -5.58 10.18 2.73
N ALA A 16 -6.82 10.36 3.19
CA ALA A 16 -7.45 11.68 3.22
C ALA A 16 -6.67 12.66 4.09
N ILE A 17 -6.26 12.23 5.30
CA ILE A 17 -5.55 13.08 6.24
C ILE A 17 -4.11 13.32 5.79
N SER A 18 -3.38 12.28 5.39
CA SER A 18 -1.98 12.38 4.99
C SER A 18 -1.77 13.18 3.72
N MET A 19 -2.60 12.96 2.68
CA MET A 19 -2.48 13.72 1.43
C MET A 19 -2.80 15.19 1.67
N THR A 20 -3.87 15.48 2.42
CA THR A 20 -4.24 16.87 2.73
C THR A 20 -3.15 17.56 3.56
N ALA A 21 -2.72 16.94 4.66
CA ALA A 21 -1.69 17.49 5.52
C ALA A 21 -0.34 17.62 4.78
N GLY A 22 0.03 16.59 4.01
CA GLY A 22 1.28 16.52 3.27
C GLY A 22 1.40 17.61 2.22
N PHE A 23 0.35 17.84 1.41
CA PHE A 23 0.36 18.95 0.46
C PHE A 23 0.32 20.32 1.15
N MET A 24 -0.42 20.47 2.25
CA MET A 24 -0.49 21.73 2.99
C MET A 24 0.85 22.12 3.63
N THR A 25 1.65 21.15 4.07
CA THR A 25 2.95 21.38 4.72
C THR A 25 4.15 21.14 3.79
N GLY A 26 3.90 20.79 2.52
CA GLY A 26 4.92 20.36 1.57
C GLY A 26 5.73 19.15 2.04
N SER A 27 5.17 18.24 2.85
CA SER A 27 5.89 17.05 3.35
C SER A 27 5.82 15.91 2.33
N SER A 28 6.94 15.65 1.65
CA SER A 28 7.06 14.53 0.71
C SER A 28 6.94 13.19 1.43
N ALA A 29 7.43 13.09 2.68
CA ALA A 29 7.30 11.87 3.49
C ALA A 29 5.84 11.51 3.75
N LEU A 30 5.04 12.50 4.18
CA LEU A 30 3.63 12.29 4.49
C LEU A 30 2.79 12.03 3.23
N ILE A 31 3.10 12.70 2.12
CA ILE A 31 2.50 12.42 0.80
C ILE A 31 2.82 10.98 0.38
N SER A 32 4.08 10.55 0.51
CA SER A 32 4.50 9.21 0.08
C SER A 32 3.83 8.10 0.88
N TRP A 33 3.70 8.31 2.20
CA TRP A 33 2.94 7.40 3.07
C TRP A 33 1.45 7.36 2.69
N GLY A 34 0.85 8.51 2.38
CA GLY A 34 -0.53 8.54 1.89
C GLY A 34 -0.71 7.82 0.56
N VAL A 35 0.24 7.95 -0.36
CA VAL A 35 0.24 7.23 -1.64
C VAL A 35 0.35 5.72 -1.44
N ASP A 36 1.20 5.27 -0.51
CA ASP A 36 1.31 3.85 -0.13
C ASP A 36 -0.04 3.30 0.37
N SER A 37 -0.69 3.99 1.32
CA SER A 37 -2.03 3.61 1.81
C SER A 37 -3.10 3.56 0.71
N ILE A 38 -3.01 4.40 -0.34
CA ILE A 38 -3.90 4.30 -1.52
C ILE A 38 -3.73 2.95 -2.20
N VAL A 39 -2.49 2.50 -2.40
CA VAL A 39 -2.25 1.26 -3.14
C VAL A 39 -2.61 0.03 -2.29
N GLU A 40 -2.29 0.03 -0.99
CA GLU A 40 -2.71 -1.02 -0.04
C GLU A 40 -4.24 -1.16 -0.02
N GLY A 41 -4.96 -0.03 0.10
CA GLY A 41 -6.44 -0.02 0.09
C GLY A 41 -7.05 -0.55 -1.22
N ASN A 42 -6.44 -0.24 -2.37
CA ASN A 42 -6.89 -0.76 -3.66
C ASN A 42 -6.59 -2.26 -3.82
N SER A 43 -5.41 -2.72 -3.39
CA SER A 43 -5.03 -4.14 -3.43
C SER A 43 -6.04 -5.02 -2.70
N ALA A 44 -6.40 -4.63 -1.47
CA ALA A 44 -7.40 -5.32 -0.66
C ALA A 44 -8.80 -5.32 -1.32
N ALA A 45 -9.26 -4.16 -1.79
CA ALA A 45 -10.57 -4.04 -2.45
C ALA A 45 -10.66 -4.87 -3.75
N PHE A 46 -9.62 -4.86 -4.58
CA PHE A 46 -9.58 -5.63 -5.82
C PHE A 46 -9.48 -7.14 -5.58
N MET A 47 -8.79 -7.57 -4.52
CA MET A 47 -8.69 -8.98 -4.13
C MET A 47 -10.03 -9.52 -3.60
N ILE A 48 -10.79 -8.69 -2.86
CA ILE A 48 -12.16 -9.01 -2.41
C ILE A 48 -13.12 -9.13 -3.60
N TRP A 49 -13.05 -8.20 -4.58
CA TRP A 49 -13.85 -8.29 -5.80
C TRP A 49 -13.56 -9.57 -6.60
N ARG A 50 -12.30 -10.02 -6.63
CA ARG A 50 -11.88 -11.26 -7.26
C ARG A 50 -12.47 -12.51 -6.61
N LEU A 51 -12.48 -12.58 -5.27
CA LEU A 51 -13.07 -13.71 -4.53
C LEU A 51 -14.59 -13.81 -4.74
N GLY A 52 -15.28 -12.70 -4.96
CA GLY A 52 -16.71 -12.71 -5.32
C GLY A 52 -17.02 -13.40 -6.66
N GLY A 53 -16.06 -13.47 -7.58
CA GLY A 53 -16.23 -14.13 -8.88
C GLY A 53 -16.18 -15.65 -8.82
N GLU A 54 -15.34 -16.22 -7.96
CA GLU A 54 -15.23 -17.68 -7.76
C GLU A 54 -16.55 -18.27 -7.20
N VAL A 55 -17.32 -17.47 -6.48
CA VAL A 55 -18.65 -17.83 -5.94
C VAL A 55 -19.74 -17.89 -7.03
N GLN A 56 -19.53 -17.27 -8.20
CA GLN A 56 -20.54 -17.16 -9.27
C GLN A 56 -20.43 -18.25 -10.36
N GLY A 57 -19.58 -19.28 -10.18
CA GLY A 57 -19.50 -20.41 -11.12
C GLY A 57 -18.91 -20.09 -12.49
N ILE A 58 -18.02 -19.09 -12.57
CA ILE A 58 -17.30 -18.75 -13.81
C ILE A 58 -16.19 -19.77 -14.13
N SER A 59 -15.90 -19.97 -15.41
CA SER A 59 -14.87 -20.91 -15.88
C SER A 59 -13.48 -20.57 -15.35
N LYS A 60 -12.62 -21.60 -15.21
CA LYS A 60 -11.26 -21.46 -14.65
C LYS A 60 -10.40 -20.52 -15.49
N ARG A 61 -10.57 -20.56 -16.82
CA ARG A 61 -9.97 -19.60 -17.76
C ARG A 61 -10.32 -18.15 -17.42
N GLN A 62 -11.58 -17.88 -17.09
CA GLN A 62 -12.05 -16.53 -16.80
C GLN A 62 -11.47 -16.02 -15.47
N VAL A 63 -11.35 -16.90 -14.46
CA VAL A 63 -10.66 -16.59 -13.19
C VAL A 63 -9.21 -16.21 -13.44
N LEU A 64 -8.48 -16.98 -14.26
CA LEU A 64 -7.08 -16.69 -14.61
C LEU A 64 -6.93 -15.37 -15.38
N LYS A 65 -7.84 -15.07 -16.32
CA LYS A 65 -7.86 -13.76 -17.01
C LYS A 65 -8.03 -12.61 -16.03
N ARG A 66 -9.00 -12.69 -15.12
CA ARG A 66 -9.24 -11.66 -14.10
C ARG A 66 -8.03 -11.50 -13.17
N LYS A 67 -7.41 -12.60 -12.76
CA LYS A 67 -6.17 -12.60 -11.97
C LYS A 67 -5.04 -11.85 -12.69
N LYS A 68 -4.81 -12.16 -13.97
CA LYS A 68 -3.76 -11.50 -14.77
C LYS A 68 -3.99 -10.00 -14.86
N ILE A 69 -5.22 -9.58 -15.19
CA ILE A 69 -5.58 -8.16 -15.28
C ILE A 69 -5.37 -7.46 -13.93
N ALA A 70 -5.85 -8.06 -12.83
CA ALA A 70 -5.72 -7.47 -11.50
C ALA A 70 -4.24 -7.25 -11.12
N LEU A 71 -3.39 -8.25 -11.32
CA LEU A 71 -1.96 -8.14 -11.03
C LEU A 71 -1.26 -7.11 -11.94
N SER A 72 -1.65 -7.00 -13.22
CA SER A 72 -1.13 -5.96 -14.12
C SER A 72 -1.54 -4.55 -13.70
N VAL A 73 -2.79 -4.35 -13.29
CA VAL A 73 -3.28 -3.05 -12.79
C VAL A 73 -2.54 -2.68 -11.51
N LEU A 74 -2.37 -3.62 -10.58
CA LEU A 74 -1.66 -3.39 -9.33
C LEU A 74 -0.18 -3.02 -9.57
N SER A 75 0.50 -3.75 -10.45
CA SER A 75 1.87 -3.44 -10.87
C SER A 75 2.00 -2.03 -11.46
N ALA A 76 1.05 -1.63 -12.32
CA ALA A 76 1.02 -0.28 -12.89
C ALA A 76 0.77 0.80 -11.82
N ALA A 77 -0.16 0.56 -10.89
CA ALA A 77 -0.46 1.49 -9.80
C ALA A 77 0.75 1.73 -8.90
N PHE A 78 1.42 0.66 -8.44
CA PHE A 78 2.65 0.78 -7.64
C PHE A 78 3.79 1.44 -8.44
N THR A 79 3.92 1.14 -9.73
CA THR A 79 4.92 1.81 -10.58
C THR A 79 4.68 3.31 -10.67
N ILE A 80 3.42 3.73 -10.83
CA ILE A 80 3.06 5.15 -10.86
C ILE A 80 3.34 5.80 -9.50
N ALA A 81 3.00 5.13 -8.39
CA ALA A 81 3.31 5.58 -7.04
C ALA A 81 4.81 5.82 -6.84
N VAL A 82 5.66 4.85 -7.22
CA VAL A 82 7.13 4.97 -7.17
C VAL A 82 7.61 6.19 -7.94
N LEU A 83 7.16 6.37 -9.18
CA LEU A 83 7.57 7.50 -10.01
C LEU A 83 7.15 8.84 -9.39
N PHE A 84 5.94 8.90 -8.85
CA PHE A 84 5.41 10.08 -8.18
C PHE A 84 6.19 10.43 -6.90
N ILE A 85 6.45 9.45 -6.03
CA ILE A 85 7.23 9.61 -4.80
C ILE A 85 8.64 10.09 -5.11
N CYS A 86 9.30 9.47 -6.09
CA CYS A 86 10.63 9.89 -6.54
C CYS A 86 10.62 11.32 -7.08
N TYR A 87 9.64 11.66 -7.92
CA TYR A 87 9.51 13.01 -8.46
C TYR A 87 9.38 14.04 -7.35
N GLU A 88 8.50 13.79 -6.37
CA GLU A 88 8.23 14.75 -5.31
C GLU A 88 9.43 14.88 -4.35
N ALA A 89 10.00 13.77 -3.90
CA ALA A 89 11.18 13.80 -3.04
C ALA A 89 12.38 14.48 -3.71
N ILE A 90 12.63 14.22 -5.01
CA ILE A 90 13.72 14.85 -5.76
C ILE A 90 13.44 16.35 -5.96
N SER A 91 12.20 16.72 -6.28
CA SER A 91 11.81 18.13 -6.43
C SER A 91 12.05 18.91 -5.15
N LYS A 92 11.68 18.32 -4.00
CA LYS A 92 11.96 18.90 -2.68
C LYS A 92 13.45 18.94 -2.33
N PHE A 93 14.22 17.94 -2.75
CA PHE A 93 15.68 17.99 -2.62
C PHE A 93 16.31 19.16 -3.36
N ILE A 94 15.80 19.46 -4.56
CA ILE A 94 16.30 20.55 -5.40
C ILE A 94 15.85 21.91 -4.84
N SER A 95 14.63 22.03 -4.32
CA SER A 95 14.12 23.29 -3.76
C SER A 95 14.79 23.65 -2.43
N GLY A 96 15.22 22.65 -1.65
CA GLY A 96 15.78 22.87 -0.31
C GLY A 96 14.73 23.33 0.70
N GLU A 97 13.45 23.21 0.36
CA GLU A 97 12.36 23.69 1.21
C GLU A 97 12.14 22.77 2.41
N LYS A 98 11.96 23.40 3.57
CA LYS A 98 11.65 22.71 4.82
C LYS A 98 10.15 22.40 4.86
N SER A 99 9.76 21.17 5.23
CA SER A 99 8.36 20.90 5.56
C SER A 99 7.96 21.53 6.88
N ASP A 100 6.74 22.04 6.92
CA ASP A 100 6.08 22.47 8.15
C ASP A 100 5.45 21.28 8.89
N MET A 101 5.08 21.51 10.14
CA MET A 101 4.43 20.51 10.99
C MET A 101 2.91 20.59 10.85
N SER A 102 2.26 19.44 10.61
CA SER A 102 0.80 19.33 10.69
C SER A 102 0.40 18.47 11.89
N TRP A 103 -0.37 19.05 12.81
CA TRP A 103 -0.94 18.30 13.94
C TRP A 103 -1.87 17.17 13.48
N TRP A 104 -2.57 17.36 12.36
CA TRP A 104 -3.39 16.31 11.75
C TRP A 104 -2.53 15.19 11.16
N GLY A 105 -1.44 15.55 10.46
CA GLY A 105 -0.49 14.59 9.91
C GLY A 105 0.20 13.75 11.00
N ILE A 106 0.65 14.39 12.08
CA ILE A 106 1.23 13.68 13.21
C ILE A 106 0.18 12.86 13.94
N GLY A 107 -1.02 13.40 14.12
CA GLY A 107 -2.13 12.70 14.76
C GLY A 107 -2.45 11.38 14.07
N ILE A 108 -2.58 11.37 12.74
CA ILE A 108 -2.87 10.13 12.02
C ILE A 108 -1.73 9.12 12.10
N LEU A 109 -0.47 9.56 11.97
CA LEU A 109 0.69 8.67 12.10
C LEU A 109 0.76 8.05 13.51
N LEU A 110 0.53 8.84 14.56
CA LEU A 110 0.49 8.33 15.93
C LEU A 110 -0.67 7.36 16.17
N VAL A 111 -1.82 7.57 15.53
CA VAL A 111 -2.94 6.62 15.57
C VAL A 111 -2.58 5.34 14.82
N SER A 112 -1.94 5.44 13.65
CA SER A 112 -1.49 4.28 12.86
C SER A 112 -0.54 3.40 13.65
N LEU A 113 0.34 3.97 14.47
CA LEU A 113 1.24 3.21 15.37
C LEU A 113 0.52 2.23 16.32
N PHE A 114 -0.78 2.44 16.58
CA PHE A 114 -1.59 1.52 17.37
C PHE A 114 -2.57 0.73 16.52
N VAL A 115 -3.20 1.36 15.53
CA VAL A 115 -4.23 0.74 14.70
C VAL A 115 -3.64 -0.31 13.77
N ASN A 116 -2.51 -0.03 13.11
CA ASN A 116 -1.92 -0.94 12.12
C ASN A 116 -1.45 -2.25 12.75
N PRO A 117 -0.76 -2.27 13.90
CA PRO A 117 -0.44 -3.52 14.58
C PRO A 117 -1.68 -4.35 14.98
N LEU A 118 -2.76 -3.69 15.40
CA LEU A 118 -4.02 -4.37 15.75
C LEU A 118 -4.71 -4.97 14.51
N LEU A 119 -4.74 -4.22 13.40
CA LEU A 119 -5.27 -4.69 12.12
C LEU A 119 -4.43 -5.86 11.59
N ALA A 120 -3.10 -5.73 11.57
CA ALA A 120 -2.18 -6.78 11.15
C ALA A 120 -2.35 -8.06 11.99
N TRP A 121 -2.46 -7.92 13.31
CA TRP A 121 -2.72 -9.06 14.20
C TRP A 121 -4.06 -9.74 13.87
N GLY A 122 -5.12 -8.94 13.65
CA GLY A 122 -6.42 -9.43 13.22
C GLY A 122 -6.33 -10.20 11.91
N LYS A 123 -5.76 -9.58 10.86
CA LYS A 123 -5.56 -10.16 9.53
C LYS A 123 -4.78 -11.48 9.61
N TYR A 124 -3.68 -11.51 10.38
CA TYR A 124 -2.87 -12.71 10.58
C TYR A 124 -3.65 -13.85 11.27
N HIS A 125 -4.36 -13.53 12.36
CA HIS A 125 -5.09 -14.55 13.13
C HIS A 125 -6.24 -15.14 12.33
N TYR A 126 -7.02 -14.31 11.62
CA TYR A 126 -8.07 -14.78 10.73
C TYR A 126 -7.49 -15.55 9.54
N GLY A 127 -6.42 -15.05 8.92
CA GLY A 127 -5.73 -15.73 7.82
C GLY A 127 -5.19 -17.11 8.21
N LYS A 128 -4.70 -17.29 9.44
CA LYS A 128 -4.30 -18.61 9.96
C LYS A 128 -5.50 -19.53 10.19
N LYS A 129 -6.60 -19.01 10.74
CA LYS A 129 -7.82 -19.80 11.00
C LYS A 129 -8.52 -20.29 9.74
N THR A 130 -8.51 -19.49 8.67
CA THR A 130 -9.17 -19.81 7.39
C THR A 130 -8.20 -20.35 6.35
N ASP A 131 -6.96 -20.62 6.73
CA ASP A 131 -5.82 -20.94 5.86
C ASP A 131 -5.76 -20.10 4.58
N SER A 132 -5.99 -18.79 4.71
CA SER A 132 -5.97 -17.86 3.58
C SER A 132 -4.58 -17.26 3.44
N PRO A 133 -3.84 -17.55 2.34
CA PRO A 133 -2.55 -16.93 2.09
C PRO A 133 -2.68 -15.41 1.94
N THR A 134 -3.74 -14.96 1.26
CA THR A 134 -4.03 -13.54 1.01
C THR A 134 -4.09 -12.71 2.30
N LEU A 135 -4.85 -13.16 3.30
CA LEU A 135 -4.96 -12.49 4.59
C LEU A 135 -3.62 -12.45 5.35
N LYS A 136 -2.76 -13.45 5.16
CA LYS A 136 -1.42 -13.48 5.75
C LYS A 136 -0.49 -12.47 5.06
N TYR A 137 -0.59 -12.31 3.73
CA TYR A 137 0.15 -11.29 2.99
C TYR A 137 -0.29 -9.88 3.37
N ASP A 138 -1.60 -9.65 3.43
CA ASP A 138 -2.20 -8.37 3.84
C ASP A 138 -1.80 -7.99 5.28
N ALA A 139 -1.64 -8.95 6.18
CA ALA A 139 -1.10 -8.71 7.51
C ALA A 139 0.37 -8.23 7.51
N ILE A 140 1.18 -8.75 6.57
CA ILE A 140 2.58 -8.34 6.43
C ILE A 140 2.65 -6.92 5.85
N ASP A 141 1.82 -6.63 4.85
CA ASP A 141 1.76 -5.31 4.21
C ASP A 141 1.41 -4.21 5.23
N THR A 142 0.39 -4.44 6.06
CA THR A 142 0.04 -3.50 7.15
C THR A 142 1.16 -3.32 8.18
N MET A 143 1.98 -4.35 8.44
CA MET A 143 3.16 -4.19 9.30
C MET A 143 4.29 -3.41 8.62
N ILE A 144 4.34 -3.39 7.29
CA ILE A 144 5.29 -2.58 6.55
C ILE A 144 4.84 -1.13 6.53
N CYS A 145 3.55 -0.86 6.35
CA CYS A 145 2.97 0.48 6.55
C CYS A 145 3.27 1.04 7.96
N GLU A 146 3.25 0.19 8.99
CA GLU A 146 3.68 0.56 10.35
C GLU A 146 5.17 0.97 10.40
N TYR A 147 6.06 0.21 9.76
CA TYR A 147 7.47 0.59 9.66
C TYR A 147 7.64 1.93 8.93
N GLN A 148 6.91 2.14 7.82
CA GLN A 148 6.93 3.40 7.07
C GLN A 148 6.43 4.56 7.93
N THR A 149 5.38 4.35 8.73
CA THR A 149 4.84 5.33 9.69
C THR A 149 5.94 5.82 10.64
N ILE A 150 6.74 4.89 11.18
CA ILE A 150 7.88 5.22 12.05
C ILE A 150 8.93 6.04 11.29
N VAL A 151 9.28 5.62 10.07
CA VAL A 151 10.25 6.34 9.23
C VAL A 151 9.80 7.78 8.95
N VAL A 152 8.52 7.98 8.64
CA VAL A 152 7.92 9.30 8.39
C VAL A 152 7.91 10.15 9.66
N LEU A 153 7.52 9.59 10.80
CA LEU A 153 7.55 10.30 12.08
C LEU A 153 8.96 10.74 12.46
N VAL A 154 9.96 9.88 12.26
CA VAL A 154 11.38 10.23 12.48
C VAL A 154 11.81 11.32 11.51
N GLY A 155 11.48 11.22 10.22
CA GLY A 155 11.79 12.23 9.21
C GLY A 155 11.22 13.61 9.56
N ILE A 156 9.92 13.67 9.87
CA ILE A 156 9.25 14.91 10.29
C ILE A 156 9.85 15.43 11.61
N GLY A 157 10.10 14.55 12.59
CA GLY A 157 10.72 14.92 13.86
C GLY A 157 12.10 15.56 13.68
N LEU A 158 12.93 14.99 12.81
CA LEU A 158 14.26 15.53 12.47
C LEU A 158 14.18 16.90 11.79
N VAL A 159 13.20 17.10 10.90
CA VAL A 159 12.94 18.42 10.31
C VAL A 159 12.57 19.44 11.39
N GLN A 160 11.67 19.09 12.32
CA GLN A 160 11.16 20.04 13.31
C GLN A 160 12.16 20.36 14.41
N TRP A 161 12.86 19.35 14.96
CA TRP A 161 13.73 19.54 16.12
C TRP A 161 15.18 19.88 15.75
N GLN A 162 15.70 19.31 14.66
CA GLN A 162 17.08 19.53 14.22
C GLN A 162 17.18 20.51 13.03
N GLY A 163 16.07 20.86 12.39
CA GLY A 163 16.06 21.74 11.22
C GLY A 163 16.61 21.08 9.96
N TRP A 164 16.76 19.74 9.95
CA TRP A 164 17.30 18.98 8.82
C TRP A 164 16.25 18.85 7.73
N TRP A 165 16.10 19.89 6.90
CA TRP A 165 15.12 19.96 5.82
C TRP A 165 15.13 18.71 4.91
N TRP A 166 16.30 18.10 4.69
CA TRP A 166 16.49 16.91 3.85
C TRP A 166 15.95 15.61 4.48
N ALA A 167 15.68 15.57 5.79
CA ALA A 167 15.22 14.35 6.46
C ALA A 167 13.85 13.89 5.95
N ASP A 168 12.98 14.83 5.56
CA ASP A 168 11.66 14.53 4.99
C ASP A 168 11.72 13.87 3.60
N PRO A 169 12.41 14.44 2.59
CA PRO A 169 12.54 13.74 1.30
C PRO A 169 13.37 12.45 1.41
N VAL A 170 14.31 12.31 2.36
CA VAL A 170 14.95 11.00 2.63
C VAL A 170 13.93 9.98 3.15
N ALA A 171 13.10 10.36 4.12
CA ALA A 171 12.07 9.47 4.66
C ALA A 171 11.08 9.02 3.56
N ALA A 172 10.69 9.93 2.66
CA ALA A 172 9.92 9.59 1.47
C ALA A 172 10.62 8.55 0.58
N LEU A 173 11.91 8.74 0.29
CA LEU A 173 12.68 7.81 -0.55
C LEU A 173 12.92 6.44 0.11
N LEU A 174 12.92 6.36 1.43
CA LEU A 174 13.05 5.08 2.14
C LEU A 174 11.83 4.16 1.96
N ILE A 175 10.67 4.71 1.55
CA ILE A 175 9.48 3.94 1.21
C ILE A 175 9.62 3.28 -0.18
N VAL A 176 10.30 3.94 -1.12
CA VAL A 176 10.40 3.55 -2.53
C VAL A 176 10.87 2.11 -2.77
N PRO A 177 11.93 1.57 -2.10
CA PRO A 177 12.40 0.22 -2.38
C PRO A 177 11.33 -0.85 -2.18
N TYR A 178 10.46 -0.67 -1.18
CA TYR A 178 9.38 -1.60 -0.90
C TYR A 178 8.29 -1.52 -1.97
N VAL A 179 7.78 -0.32 -2.23
CA VAL A 179 6.72 -0.08 -3.23
C VAL A 179 7.16 -0.54 -4.63
N ALA A 180 8.45 -0.32 -4.97
CA ALA A 180 9.02 -0.79 -6.23
C ALA A 180 9.14 -2.32 -6.29
N TRP A 181 9.46 -2.96 -5.16
CA TRP A 181 9.47 -4.42 -5.06
C TRP A 181 8.08 -5.00 -5.29
N GLU A 182 7.04 -4.42 -4.69
CA GLU A 182 5.65 -4.85 -4.90
C GLU A 182 5.20 -4.66 -6.35
N ALA A 183 5.55 -3.53 -6.97
CA ALA A 183 5.30 -3.28 -8.39
C ALA A 183 5.89 -4.40 -9.26
N PHE A 184 7.15 -4.76 -9.00
CA PHE A 184 7.85 -5.80 -9.73
C PHE A 184 7.24 -7.18 -9.50
N GLU A 185 6.97 -7.54 -8.25
CA GLU A 185 6.43 -8.85 -7.88
C GLU A 185 5.04 -9.05 -8.50
N ALA A 186 4.16 -8.04 -8.41
CA ALA A 186 2.85 -8.07 -9.05
C ALA A 186 2.96 -8.22 -10.58
N GLY A 187 3.89 -7.51 -11.23
CA GLY A 187 4.11 -7.59 -12.67
C GLY A 187 4.64 -8.96 -13.10
N ARG A 188 5.60 -9.50 -12.34
CA ARG A 188 6.15 -10.84 -12.55
C ARG A 188 5.08 -11.93 -12.39
N ASP A 189 4.24 -11.80 -11.37
CA ASP A 189 3.16 -12.75 -11.13
C ASP A 189 2.06 -12.64 -12.19
N ALA A 190 1.75 -11.43 -12.68
CA ALA A 190 0.85 -11.24 -13.82
C ALA A 190 1.39 -11.94 -15.08
N TRP A 191 2.69 -11.83 -15.33
CA TRP A 191 3.33 -12.44 -16.49
C TRP A 191 3.26 -13.97 -16.46
N LYS A 192 3.46 -14.58 -15.28
CA LYS A 192 3.36 -16.03 -15.07
C LYS A 192 1.94 -16.60 -15.22
N VAL A 193 0.90 -15.76 -15.13
CA VAL A 193 -0.48 -16.24 -15.31
C VAL A 193 -0.74 -16.47 -16.81
N ASP A 194 -0.98 -17.74 -17.15
CA ASP A 194 -1.44 -18.16 -18.47
C ASP A 194 -2.91 -18.62 -18.40
N PRO A 195 -3.86 -17.84 -18.95
CA PRO A 195 -5.27 -18.23 -18.97
C PRO A 195 -5.58 -19.50 -19.78
N SER A 196 -4.69 -19.92 -20.70
CA SER A 196 -4.92 -21.12 -21.52
C SER A 196 -4.87 -22.41 -20.71
N ASN A 197 -4.14 -22.42 -19.58
CA ASN A 197 -4.09 -23.56 -18.66
C ASN A 197 -5.48 -23.93 -18.11
N GLY A 198 -6.40 -22.97 -18.00
CA GLY A 198 -7.77 -23.22 -17.56
C GLY A 198 -8.61 -24.02 -18.57
N GLU A 199 -8.25 -24.01 -19.86
CA GLU A 199 -8.95 -24.80 -20.89
C GLU A 199 -8.48 -26.26 -20.92
N THR A 200 -7.23 -26.50 -20.59
CA THR A 200 -6.63 -27.84 -20.64
C THR A 200 -7.15 -28.72 -19.50
N GLU A 201 -7.40 -28.14 -18.33
CA GLU A 201 -7.94 -28.86 -17.17
C GLU A 201 -9.45 -29.11 -17.30
N GLU A 202 -10.23 -28.13 -17.81
CA GLU A 202 -11.66 -28.33 -18.10
C GLU A 202 -11.91 -29.41 -19.18
N LYS A 203 -10.91 -29.71 -20.04
CA LYS A 203 -10.99 -30.80 -21.03
C LYS A 203 -10.61 -32.17 -20.47
N ASN A 204 -9.99 -32.22 -19.29
CA ASN A 204 -9.48 -33.44 -18.66
C ASN A 204 -10.35 -33.90 -17.47
N GLU A 205 -11.37 -33.12 -17.09
CA GLU A 205 -12.45 -33.47 -16.15
C GLU A 205 -13.70 -33.96 -16.90
#